data_AF-A0A2S6M7H0-F1
#
_entry.id   AF-A0A2S6M7H0-F1
#
_cell.length_a   1.000
_cell.length_b   1.000
_cell.length_c   1.000
_cell.angle_alpha   90.00
_cell.angle_beta   90.00
_cell.angle_gamma   90.00
#
_symmetry.space_group_name_H-M   'P 1'
#
loop_
_entity.id
_entity.type
_entity.pdbx_description
1 polymer ?
#
loop_
_entity_poly.entity_id
_entity_poly.type
_entity_poly.pdbx_seq_one_letter_code
_entity_poly.pdbx_strand_id
1 'polypeptide(L)'
;MKSFSSSVLLTAYRIHFVNDLSDAGGVAARIGFKYQDHVAASFVLDMIGDPNVLQVECETSDDITRILRDNGAEIPEYVQVKTTDRDTKWTSKEITDRANKKTESSLIEKSLLADKHQGSARFRIVTRRSVNSTLSALLDPLERRDPAGEIAALAKKLKAKHPKTLSANGHDLSYWTLNAVWDVRSGLEYIEPQNLQLISRLSEQEGHSPSYSQVKRIYLDLLNLVDEAAAASRRDKTQKIITRPAILTWWNSQIDVVQKTATAHAKPYRTRGARFFVQVHDVKYPLGKRRSLGYDAQYERKVWRSEQLSKYLVTWIAELSLKASELVEIDQLNLGEKLEAGLRAIRAQRNLNGSELLGEALLHAILRHYFGSEPVACKIFHRSVLGDRITRNAHIICDGAGDQLWLGRTYLYDGTSESEFFAKIVREVSEIIETEVLQEEKQAIIQLREPLHLSSSALWSAFNKGASIDRMIEIICVPVLIAYDSAVLQAGYADDYQGRLETEISRLASRCLTTLPERISEVKIHLIFVPVEDLSVLTSRFEREVGLS
;
A
#
# COMPACT_ATOMS: atom_id res chain seq x y z
N MET A 1 -53.49 40.43 -6.62
CA MET A 1 -52.83 41.69 -7.03
C MET A 1 -51.56 41.84 -6.20
N LYS A 2 -50.43 42.10 -6.87
CA LYS A 2 -49.11 42.54 -6.37
C LYS A 2 -48.22 41.51 -5.67
N SER A 3 -47.23 41.06 -6.44
CA SER A 3 -45.88 40.67 -6.01
C SER A 3 -45.18 41.83 -5.28
N PHE A 4 -44.30 41.52 -4.32
CA PHE A 4 -43.14 42.37 -4.04
C PHE A 4 -41.92 41.54 -3.67
N SER A 5 -40.85 41.83 -4.40
CA SER A 5 -39.46 41.42 -4.22
C SER A 5 -38.68 42.57 -3.56
N SER A 6 -37.49 42.23 -3.05
CA SER A 6 -36.35 43.08 -2.70
C SER A 6 -36.36 43.76 -1.32
N SER A 7 -35.43 43.32 -0.46
CA SER A 7 -34.74 44.20 0.48
C SER A 7 -33.23 43.93 0.44
N VAL A 8 -32.54 44.75 -0.35
CA VAL A 8 -31.11 45.06 -0.22
C VAL A 8 -30.98 46.12 0.87
N LEU A 9 -30.14 45.87 1.88
CA LEU A 9 -29.50 46.92 2.68
C LEU A 9 -28.07 46.47 2.99
N LEU A 10 -27.13 47.02 2.22
CA LEU A 10 -25.70 47.01 2.52
C LEU A 10 -25.47 47.92 3.73
N THR A 11 -25.03 47.34 4.85
CA THR A 11 -24.33 48.08 5.91
C THR A 11 -22.85 47.80 5.76
N ALA A 12 -22.13 48.78 5.22
CA ALA A 12 -20.68 48.74 5.08
C ALA A 12 -20.01 48.82 6.46
N TYR A 13 -19.57 47.68 6.99
CA TYR A 13 -18.56 47.66 8.03
C TYR A 13 -17.19 47.85 7.38
N ARG A 14 -16.66 49.07 7.48
CA ARG A 14 -15.23 49.37 7.34
C ARG A 14 -14.49 48.59 8.44
N ILE A 15 -13.93 47.45 8.08
CA ILE A 15 -12.89 46.83 8.91
C ILE A 15 -11.65 47.69 8.75
N HIS A 16 -11.30 48.41 9.81
CA HIS A 16 -9.97 49.00 9.95
C HIS A 16 -8.97 47.85 9.87
N PHE A 17 -8.19 47.80 8.78
CA PHE A 17 -6.93 47.07 8.78
C PHE A 17 -6.01 47.73 9.81
N VAL A 18 -5.97 47.17 11.01
CA VAL A 18 -4.86 47.39 11.93
C VAL A 18 -3.69 46.56 11.38
N ASN A 19 -2.93 47.16 10.46
CA ASN A 19 -1.56 46.72 10.18
C ASN A 19 -0.71 47.16 11.38
N ASP A 20 -0.64 46.35 12.43
CA ASP A 20 0.36 46.49 13.51
C ASP A 20 0.39 45.25 14.42
N LEU A 21 0.77 44.10 13.86
CA LEU A 21 1.24 42.97 14.65
C LEU A 21 2.59 42.54 14.10
N SER A 22 3.66 43.19 14.57
CA SER A 22 5.01 42.64 14.38
C SER A 22 5.14 41.36 15.21
N ASP A 23 5.55 40.25 14.61
CA ASP A 23 5.91 38.99 15.29
C ASP A 23 7.15 39.12 16.21
N ALA A 24 7.50 40.33 16.62
CA ALA A 24 8.68 40.64 17.40
C ALA A 24 8.64 39.97 18.79
N GLY A 25 9.79 39.44 19.23
CA GLY A 25 9.92 38.78 20.52
C GLY A 25 9.65 37.27 20.45
N GLY A 26 8.81 36.76 21.34
CA GLY A 26 8.64 35.31 21.57
C GLY A 26 8.08 34.53 20.38
N VAL A 27 7.29 35.16 19.51
CA VAL A 27 6.72 34.51 18.32
C VAL A 27 7.79 34.27 17.26
N ALA A 28 8.58 35.29 16.91
CA ALA A 28 9.73 35.14 16.01
C ALA A 28 10.75 34.10 16.53
N ALA A 29 10.99 34.04 17.84
CA ALA A 29 11.85 33.02 18.43
C ALA A 29 11.31 31.60 18.21
N ARG A 30 10.01 31.37 18.42
CA ARG A 30 9.36 30.07 18.17
C ARG A 30 9.40 29.66 16.70
N ILE A 31 9.18 30.61 15.78
CA ILE A 31 9.31 30.37 14.34
C ILE A 31 10.75 29.98 13.99
N GLY A 32 11.73 30.64 14.63
CA GLY A 32 13.15 30.32 14.51
C GLY A 32 13.48 28.89 14.92
N PHE A 33 13.06 28.47 16.12
CA PHE A 33 13.26 27.11 16.63
C PHE A 33 12.61 26.08 15.71
N LYS A 34 11.35 26.31 15.32
CA LYS A 34 10.66 25.40 14.38
C LYS A 34 11.43 25.22 13.07
N TYR A 35 11.92 26.32 12.47
CA TYR A 35 12.72 26.22 11.26
C TYR A 35 14.02 25.43 11.48
N GLN A 36 14.69 25.63 12.63
CA GLN A 36 15.88 24.88 13.01
C GLN A 36 15.58 23.38 13.20
N ASP A 37 14.47 23.00 13.83
CA ASP A 37 14.09 21.60 14.01
C ASP A 37 13.86 20.89 12.67
N HIS A 38 13.23 21.57 11.72
CA HIS A 38 13.04 21.03 10.37
C HIS A 38 14.39 20.85 9.63
N VAL A 39 15.36 21.75 9.84
CA VAL A 39 16.72 21.63 9.30
C VAL A 39 17.48 20.47 9.96
N ALA A 40 17.39 20.33 11.29
CA ALA A 40 17.98 19.23 12.04
C ALA A 40 17.40 17.88 11.60
N ALA A 41 16.08 17.80 11.40
CA ALA A 41 15.41 16.62 10.86
C ALA A 41 15.96 16.22 9.49
N SER A 42 16.26 17.17 8.60
CA SER A 42 16.93 16.84 7.32
C SER A 42 18.28 16.17 7.54
N PHE A 43 19.10 16.66 8.48
CA PHE A 43 20.41 16.06 8.76
C PHE A 43 20.30 14.70 9.45
N VAL A 44 19.24 14.46 10.24
CA VAL A 44 18.95 13.15 10.80
C VAL A 44 18.51 12.17 9.70
N LEU A 45 17.76 12.63 8.69
CA LEU A 45 17.44 11.82 7.50
C LEU A 45 18.68 11.55 6.64
N ASP A 46 19.56 12.55 6.45
CA ASP A 46 20.88 12.34 5.84
C ASP A 46 21.65 11.28 6.62
N MET A 47 21.58 11.30 7.95
CA MET A 47 22.18 10.28 8.80
C MET A 47 21.53 8.91 8.67
N ILE A 48 20.31 8.76 8.18
CA ILE A 48 19.81 7.42 7.83
C ILE A 48 20.48 6.97 6.51
N GLY A 49 20.46 7.83 5.49
CA GLY A 49 20.93 7.50 4.13
C GLY A 49 22.44 7.49 3.89
N ASP A 50 23.23 8.21 4.69
CA ASP A 50 24.69 8.36 4.51
C ASP A 50 25.46 7.82 5.72
N PRO A 51 26.20 6.68 5.58
CA PRO A 51 27.00 6.08 6.65
C PRO A 51 28.11 6.97 7.19
N ASN A 52 28.46 8.04 6.49
CA ASN A 52 29.47 8.99 6.94
C ASN A 52 28.92 10.02 7.92
N VAL A 53 27.60 10.12 8.13
CA VAL A 53 27.05 10.93 9.22
C VAL A 53 26.87 10.03 10.44
N LEU A 54 27.58 10.34 11.53
CA LEU A 54 27.67 9.49 12.72
C LEU A 54 26.73 9.95 13.84
N GLN A 55 26.54 11.25 13.98
CA GLN A 55 25.59 11.82 14.93
C GLN A 55 25.13 13.22 14.52
N VAL A 56 23.95 13.61 15.03
CA VAL A 56 23.40 14.96 14.96
C VAL A 56 23.10 15.42 16.38
N GLU A 57 23.62 16.58 16.75
CA GLU A 57 23.43 17.20 18.05
C GLU A 57 22.60 18.47 17.92
N CYS A 58 21.65 18.68 18.84
CA CYS A 58 20.76 19.84 18.83
C CYS A 58 21.05 20.75 20.03
N GLU A 59 21.26 22.05 19.79
CA GLU A 59 21.48 23.05 20.85
C GLU A 59 22.71 22.74 21.74
N THR A 60 23.82 22.32 21.13
CA THR A 60 25.09 21.96 21.80
C THR A 60 26.20 23.00 21.58
N SER A 61 27.13 22.74 20.66
CA SER A 61 28.28 23.60 20.34
C SER A 61 27.89 24.77 19.43
N ASP A 62 26.84 24.58 18.63
CA ASP A 62 26.15 25.57 17.81
C ASP A 62 24.64 25.20 17.76
N ASP A 63 23.87 25.87 16.91
CA ASP A 63 22.43 25.58 16.70
C ASP A 63 22.21 24.08 16.41
N ILE A 64 23.01 23.51 15.49
CA ILE A 64 23.11 22.07 15.21
C ILE A 64 24.58 21.70 15.04
N THR A 65 25.02 20.52 15.50
CA THR A 65 26.36 19.98 15.22
C THR A 65 26.25 18.58 14.63
N ARG A 66 26.96 18.29 13.55
CA ARG A 66 27.04 16.93 12.97
C ARG A 66 28.45 16.39 13.20
N ILE A 67 28.58 15.11 13.53
CA ILE A 67 29.88 14.44 13.43
C ILE A 67 29.88 13.59 12.17
N LEU A 68 30.85 13.88 11.31
CA LEU A 68 31.06 13.23 10.03
C LEU A 68 32.27 12.30 10.10
N ARG A 69 32.27 11.23 9.33
CA ARG A 69 33.43 10.39 9.05
C ARG A 69 34.02 10.81 7.72
N ASP A 70 35.30 11.17 7.72
CA ASP A 70 36.06 11.52 6.52
C ASP A 70 37.43 10.86 6.59
N ASN A 71 37.71 9.96 5.65
CA ASN A 71 38.96 9.17 5.60
C ASN A 71 39.35 8.50 6.93
N GLY A 72 38.35 8.03 7.69
CA GLY A 72 38.54 7.38 8.99
C GLY A 72 38.67 8.31 10.19
N ALA A 73 38.73 9.63 9.98
CA ALA A 73 38.69 10.63 11.05
C ALA A 73 37.26 11.14 11.30
N GLU A 74 36.98 11.49 12.55
CA GLU A 74 35.73 12.17 12.92
C GLU A 74 35.92 13.68 12.81
N ILE A 75 35.04 14.34 12.04
CA ILE A 75 35.09 15.76 11.77
C ILE A 75 33.77 16.38 12.21
N PRO A 76 33.76 17.33 13.17
CA PRO A 76 32.58 18.11 13.47
C PRO A 76 32.26 19.09 12.33
N GLU A 77 31.00 19.13 11.93
CA GLU A 77 30.42 20.20 11.13
C GLU A 77 29.51 21.03 12.04
N TYR A 78 29.92 22.28 12.31
CA TYR A 78 29.12 23.23 13.09
C TYR A 78 28.14 23.93 12.17
N VAL A 79 26.85 23.75 12.43
CA VAL A 79 25.78 24.26 11.59
C VAL A 79 25.06 25.38 12.34
N GLN A 80 25.12 26.57 11.76
CA GLN A 80 24.47 27.75 12.29
C GLN A 80 23.25 28.11 11.44
N VAL A 81 22.08 28.15 12.05
CA VAL A 81 20.80 28.39 11.38
C VAL A 81 20.38 29.85 11.57
N LYS A 82 20.00 30.54 10.49
CA LYS A 82 19.57 31.95 10.54
C LYS A 82 18.26 32.15 9.79
N THR A 83 17.26 32.63 10.53
CA THR A 83 15.89 32.90 10.07
C THR A 83 15.61 34.39 9.84
N THR A 84 16.63 35.25 9.79
CA THR A 84 16.43 36.69 9.67
C THR A 84 15.79 37.10 8.33
N ASP A 85 14.61 37.72 8.43
CA ASP A 85 13.78 38.18 7.32
C ASP A 85 14.22 39.56 6.82
N ARG A 86 15.23 39.57 5.95
CA ARG A 86 15.54 40.72 5.09
C ARG A 86 15.35 40.31 3.64
N ASP A 87 14.85 41.22 2.81
CA ASP A 87 14.59 40.93 1.38
C ASP A 87 15.84 40.92 0.49
N THR A 88 16.97 41.37 1.01
CA THR A 88 18.23 41.45 0.25
C THR A 88 19.07 40.19 0.41
N LYS A 89 20.03 39.93 -0.47
CA LYS A 89 20.98 38.80 -0.30
C LYS A 89 22.00 39.11 0.82
N TRP A 90 22.51 38.06 1.49
CA TRP A 90 23.58 38.24 2.48
C TRP A 90 24.84 38.83 1.83
N THR A 91 25.48 39.77 2.53
CA THR A 91 26.65 40.50 2.03
C THR A 91 27.87 40.30 2.91
N SER A 92 29.07 40.47 2.36
CA SER A 92 30.32 40.42 3.14
C SER A 92 30.30 41.37 4.35
N LYS A 93 29.70 42.56 4.20
CA LYS A 93 29.51 43.51 5.30
C LYS A 93 28.63 42.92 6.40
N GLU A 94 27.46 42.41 6.02
CA GLU A 94 26.49 41.88 6.98
C GLU A 94 27.04 40.70 7.80
N ILE A 95 27.82 39.82 7.18
CA ILE A 95 28.39 38.66 7.88
C ILE A 95 29.63 39.00 8.73
N THR A 96 30.26 40.16 8.50
CA THR A 96 31.47 40.62 9.22
C THR A 96 31.20 41.76 10.21
N ASP A 97 30.00 42.37 10.17
CA ASP A 97 29.63 43.44 11.08
C ASP A 97 29.51 42.90 12.53
N ARG A 98 30.24 43.53 13.44
CA ARG A 98 30.16 43.25 14.89
C ARG A 98 29.09 44.12 15.52
N ALA A 99 28.37 43.57 16.51
CA ALA A 99 27.44 44.36 17.32
C ALA A 99 28.18 45.43 18.16
N ASN A 100 29.40 45.11 18.60
CA ASN A 100 30.33 46.04 19.23
C ASN A 100 31.74 45.79 18.67
N LYS A 101 32.47 46.85 18.32
CA LYS A 101 33.85 46.77 17.78
C LYS A 101 34.80 45.93 18.65
N LYS A 102 34.60 45.91 19.98
CA LYS A 102 35.47 45.22 20.94
C LYS A 102 35.17 43.72 21.12
N THR A 103 34.03 43.23 20.63
CA THR A 103 33.57 41.86 20.89
C THR A 103 33.44 41.11 19.58
N GLU A 104 34.07 39.93 19.50
CA GLU A 104 33.99 38.99 18.37
C GLU A 104 32.55 38.47 18.27
N SER A 105 31.74 39.16 17.49
CA SER A 105 30.28 39.04 17.53
C SER A 105 29.63 39.00 16.16
N SER A 106 30.42 39.16 15.08
CA SER A 106 29.91 38.95 13.73
C SER A 106 29.55 37.48 13.48
N LEU A 107 28.78 37.23 12.42
CA LEU A 107 28.27 35.89 12.12
C LEU A 107 29.41 34.88 11.94
N ILE A 108 30.41 35.24 11.11
CA ILE A 108 31.52 34.33 10.80
C ILE A 108 32.48 34.14 11.97
N GLU A 109 32.63 35.14 12.85
CA GLU A 109 33.42 34.99 14.07
C GLU A 109 32.72 34.03 15.03
N LYS A 110 31.41 34.17 15.24
CA LYS A 110 30.65 33.25 16.10
C LYS A 110 30.70 31.81 15.59
N SER A 111 30.53 31.62 14.28
CA SER A 111 30.65 30.30 13.64
C SER A 111 32.06 29.70 13.80
N LEU A 112 33.12 30.49 13.56
CA LEU A 112 34.50 30.04 13.80
C LEU A 112 34.75 29.69 15.27
N LEU A 113 34.23 30.48 16.21
CA LEU A 113 34.46 30.26 17.65
C LEU A 113 33.72 29.03 18.22
N ALA A 114 32.85 28.39 17.44
CA ALA A 114 32.27 27.08 17.78
C ALA A 114 33.32 25.95 17.70
N ASP A 115 34.40 26.14 16.92
CA ASP A 115 35.50 25.20 16.77
C ASP A 115 36.31 25.03 18.06
N LYS A 116 35.96 23.96 18.79
CA LYS A 116 36.49 23.60 20.11
C LYS A 116 36.96 22.15 20.19
N HIS A 117 36.67 21.33 19.19
CA HIS A 117 37.04 19.92 19.16
C HIS A 117 38.38 19.76 18.45
N GLN A 118 39.31 18.98 19.00
CA GLN A 118 40.65 18.84 18.41
C GLN A 118 40.57 18.23 16.99
N GLY A 119 41.35 18.78 16.06
CA GLY A 119 41.42 18.31 14.67
C GLY A 119 40.77 19.27 13.68
N SER A 120 40.40 18.76 12.51
CA SER A 120 39.73 19.54 11.47
C SER A 120 38.26 19.77 11.80
N ALA A 121 37.74 20.94 11.49
CA ALA A 121 36.32 21.29 11.57
C ALA A 121 35.78 21.77 10.21
N ARG A 122 34.50 21.47 9.96
CA ARG A 122 33.69 22.03 8.87
C ARG A 122 32.64 22.99 9.45
N PHE A 123 32.16 23.90 8.62
CA PHE A 123 31.15 24.88 9.03
C PHE A 123 30.02 24.95 8.00
N ARG A 124 28.80 25.22 8.46
CA ARG A 124 27.66 25.43 7.58
C ARG A 124 26.80 26.56 8.09
N ILE A 125 26.44 27.49 7.21
CA ILE A 125 25.45 28.51 7.51
C ILE A 125 24.18 28.19 6.74
N VAL A 126 23.08 27.91 7.44
CA VAL A 126 21.77 27.61 6.84
C VAL A 126 20.91 28.86 6.91
N THR A 127 20.40 29.31 5.75
CA THR A 127 19.63 30.57 5.67
C THR A 127 18.45 30.48 4.73
N ARG A 128 17.44 31.34 4.95
CA ARG A 128 16.28 31.48 4.04
C ARG A 128 16.61 32.14 2.71
N ARG A 129 17.56 33.07 2.71
CA ARG A 129 17.93 33.88 1.54
C ARG A 129 19.36 33.60 1.13
N SER A 130 19.60 33.60 -0.17
CA SER A 130 20.94 33.35 -0.71
C SER A 130 21.92 34.49 -0.41
N VAL A 131 23.20 34.23 -0.70
CA VAL A 131 24.28 35.22 -0.64
C VAL A 131 24.42 35.98 -1.96
N ASN A 132 25.00 37.18 -1.90
CA ASN A 132 25.32 37.93 -3.10
C ASN A 132 26.55 37.36 -3.83
N SER A 133 26.88 37.92 -5.00
CA SER A 133 28.03 37.50 -5.81
C SER A 133 29.39 37.62 -5.10
N THR A 134 29.50 38.41 -4.02
CA THR A 134 30.77 38.53 -3.28
C THR A 134 31.06 37.33 -2.38
N LEU A 135 30.06 36.47 -2.17
CA LEU A 135 30.11 35.31 -1.29
C LEU A 135 29.69 34.01 -2.01
N SER A 136 29.41 34.05 -3.32
CA SER A 136 28.84 32.92 -4.07
C SER A 136 29.70 31.67 -4.03
N ALA A 137 31.02 31.80 -3.90
CA ALA A 137 31.94 30.67 -3.71
C ALA A 137 31.62 29.78 -2.49
N LEU A 138 30.86 30.30 -1.51
CA LEU A 138 30.39 29.51 -0.36
C LEU A 138 29.21 28.60 -0.69
N LEU A 139 28.49 28.81 -1.80
CA LEU A 139 27.35 27.97 -2.22
C LEU A 139 27.80 26.62 -2.80
N ASP A 140 29.03 26.54 -3.30
CA ASP A 140 29.57 25.31 -3.88
C ASP A 140 29.87 24.27 -2.78
N PRO A 141 29.52 22.99 -2.95
CA PRO A 141 29.95 21.92 -2.05
C PRO A 141 31.47 21.85 -1.94
N LEU A 142 32.00 21.53 -0.75
CA LEU A 142 33.45 21.51 -0.49
C LEU A 142 34.22 20.64 -1.49
N GLU A 143 33.65 19.48 -1.84
CA GLU A 143 34.25 18.48 -2.70
C GLU A 143 34.37 18.94 -4.17
N ARG A 144 33.67 20.02 -4.55
CA ARG A 144 33.66 20.56 -5.91
C ARG A 144 34.48 21.85 -6.05
N ARG A 145 35.03 22.38 -4.96
CA ARG A 145 35.77 23.64 -4.98
C ARG A 145 37.21 23.44 -5.44
N ASP A 146 37.72 24.40 -6.20
CA ASP A 146 39.17 24.58 -6.38
C ASP A 146 39.71 25.36 -5.17
N PRO A 147 40.56 24.75 -4.31
CA PRO A 147 41.13 25.41 -3.14
C PRO A 147 42.04 26.60 -3.48
N ALA A 148 42.49 26.73 -4.73
CA ALA A 148 43.28 27.86 -5.22
C ALA A 148 42.44 28.94 -5.94
N GLY A 149 41.15 28.68 -6.17
CA GLY A 149 40.24 29.51 -6.96
C GLY A 149 39.57 30.65 -6.18
N GLU A 150 38.30 30.92 -6.50
CA GLU A 150 37.53 32.03 -5.93
C GLU A 150 37.41 31.97 -4.40
N ILE A 151 37.33 30.75 -3.84
CA ILE A 151 37.23 30.56 -2.40
C ILE A 151 38.50 31.02 -1.66
N ALA A 152 39.69 30.85 -2.25
CA ALA A 152 40.95 31.33 -1.66
C ALA A 152 41.02 32.86 -1.64
N ALA A 153 40.52 33.51 -2.70
CA ALA A 153 40.42 34.95 -2.77
C ALA A 153 39.43 35.50 -1.72
N LEU A 154 38.31 34.81 -1.52
CA LEU A 154 37.36 35.15 -0.46
C LEU A 154 37.95 34.95 0.93
N ALA A 155 38.69 33.85 1.15
CA ALA A 155 39.33 33.53 2.42
C ALA A 155 40.30 34.64 2.87
N LYS A 156 41.14 35.13 1.95
CA LYS A 156 42.03 36.29 2.18
C LYS A 156 41.23 37.54 2.55
N LYS A 157 40.13 37.83 1.85
CA LYS A 157 39.28 39.01 2.10
C LYS A 157 38.62 38.95 3.48
N LEU A 158 38.07 37.80 3.89
CA LEU A 158 37.40 37.65 5.17
C LEU A 158 38.39 37.65 6.35
N LYS A 159 39.55 36.99 6.22
CA LYS A 159 40.64 37.09 7.20
C LYS A 159 41.09 38.52 7.45
N ALA A 160 41.22 39.32 6.39
CA ALA A 160 41.62 40.73 6.53
C ALA A 160 40.61 41.59 7.31
N LYS A 161 39.33 41.18 7.42
CA LYS A 161 38.32 41.92 8.19
C LYS A 161 38.53 41.78 9.70
N HIS A 162 38.85 40.57 10.16
CA HIS A 162 39.11 40.27 11.58
C HIS A 162 40.38 39.43 11.73
N PRO A 163 41.57 40.01 11.52
CA PRO A 163 42.82 39.25 11.41
C PRO A 163 43.30 38.60 12.71
N LYS A 164 42.70 38.99 13.85
CA LYS A 164 43.08 38.52 15.19
C LYS A 164 42.15 37.45 15.76
N THR A 165 41.05 37.15 15.08
CA THR A 165 40.09 36.16 15.57
C THR A 165 40.58 34.76 15.26
N LEU A 166 40.73 33.97 16.31
CA LEU A 166 41.18 32.58 16.27
C LEU A 166 40.22 31.71 17.07
N SER A 167 39.94 30.50 16.58
CA SER A 167 39.22 29.48 17.35
C SER A 167 40.08 28.95 18.49
N ALA A 168 39.49 28.11 19.36
CA ALA A 168 40.24 27.45 20.44
C ALA A 168 41.33 26.50 19.90
N ASN A 169 41.20 26.05 18.65
CA ASN A 169 42.20 25.23 17.94
C ASN A 169 43.20 26.05 17.11
N GLY A 170 43.15 27.39 17.18
CA GLY A 170 44.07 28.27 16.46
C GLY A 170 43.73 28.46 14.98
N HIS A 171 42.54 28.04 14.53
CA HIS A 171 42.08 28.30 13.17
C HIS A 171 41.60 29.75 13.01
N ASP A 172 41.86 30.35 11.84
CA ASP A 172 41.45 31.72 11.53
C ASP A 172 40.27 31.76 10.53
N LEU A 173 39.83 32.96 10.16
CA LEU A 173 38.74 33.12 9.19
C LEU A 173 39.09 32.67 7.76
N SER A 174 40.36 32.51 7.42
CA SER A 174 40.75 31.88 6.14
C SER A 174 40.45 30.39 6.19
N TYR A 175 40.79 29.73 7.29
CA TYR A 175 40.42 28.33 7.52
C TYR A 175 38.90 28.15 7.51
N TRP A 176 38.15 29.01 8.21
CA TRP A 176 36.68 28.98 8.20
C TRP A 176 36.15 29.05 6.76
N THR A 177 36.61 30.02 5.97
CA THR A 177 36.11 30.22 4.60
C THR A 177 36.34 29.00 3.71
N LEU A 178 37.51 28.36 3.81
CA LEU A 178 37.84 27.18 3.02
C LEU A 178 37.00 25.95 3.41
N ASN A 179 36.55 25.87 4.67
CA ASN A 179 35.82 24.73 5.22
C ASN A 179 34.33 25.02 5.47
N ALA A 180 33.82 26.18 5.04
CA ALA A 180 32.44 26.60 5.25
C ALA A 180 31.58 26.43 4.00
N VAL A 181 30.35 25.91 4.16
CA VAL A 181 29.32 25.87 3.11
C VAL A 181 28.14 26.75 3.48
N TRP A 182 27.58 27.44 2.49
CA TRP A 182 26.35 28.21 2.63
C TRP A 182 25.18 27.42 2.05
N ASP A 183 24.24 27.03 2.91
CA ASP A 183 23.08 26.20 2.58
C ASP A 183 21.83 27.09 2.57
N VAL A 184 21.14 27.14 1.43
CA VAL A 184 19.97 28.00 1.24
C VAL A 184 18.71 27.15 1.23
N ARG A 185 17.83 27.37 2.20
CA ARG A 185 16.54 26.69 2.33
C ARG A 185 15.46 27.73 2.57
N SER A 186 14.62 28.03 1.59
CA SER A 186 13.81 29.28 1.60
C SER A 186 12.78 29.38 2.73
N GLY A 187 12.35 28.25 3.27
CA GLY A 187 11.36 28.18 4.34
C GLY A 187 10.90 26.76 4.62
N LEU A 188 9.90 26.61 5.48
CA LEU A 188 9.32 25.31 5.81
C LEU A 188 8.65 24.68 4.58
N GLU A 189 8.04 25.50 3.74
CA GLU A 189 7.43 25.13 2.46
C GLU A 189 8.40 24.50 1.46
N TYR A 190 9.71 24.71 1.66
CA TYR A 190 10.77 24.09 0.88
C TYR A 190 11.32 22.84 1.57
N ILE A 191 11.56 22.92 2.89
CA ILE A 191 12.21 21.85 3.65
C ILE A 191 11.28 20.65 3.86
N GLU A 192 10.01 20.87 4.22
CA GLU A 192 9.07 19.79 4.52
C GLU A 192 8.86 18.86 3.31
N PRO A 193 8.55 19.34 2.10
CA PRO A 193 8.42 18.45 0.94
C PRO A 193 9.69 17.67 0.62
N GLN A 194 10.88 18.27 0.80
CA GLN A 194 12.15 17.58 0.57
C GLN A 194 12.40 16.47 1.59
N ASN A 195 12.09 16.71 2.86
CA ASN A 195 12.21 15.70 3.90
C ASN A 195 11.21 14.55 3.68
N LEU A 196 9.96 14.87 3.31
CA LEU A 196 8.97 13.85 2.96
C LEU A 196 9.43 13.00 1.76
N GLN A 197 9.98 13.65 0.72
CA GLN A 197 10.53 12.94 -0.43
C GLN A 197 11.74 12.07 -0.05
N LEU A 198 12.60 12.54 0.85
CA LEU A 198 13.75 11.78 1.32
C LEU A 198 13.31 10.54 2.12
N ILE A 199 12.30 10.66 2.99
CA ILE A 199 11.70 9.50 3.69
C ILE A 199 11.18 8.49 2.68
N SER A 200 10.42 8.92 1.66
CA SER A 200 9.94 8.03 0.60
C SER A 200 11.09 7.30 -0.11
N ARG A 201 12.15 8.03 -0.49
CA ARG A 201 13.31 7.44 -1.16
C ARG A 201 14.05 6.43 -0.28
N LEU A 202 14.25 6.76 1.00
CA LEU A 202 14.91 5.86 1.95
C LEU A 202 14.10 4.57 2.14
N SER A 203 12.77 4.68 2.25
CA SER A 203 11.89 3.51 2.32
C SER A 203 11.94 2.68 1.03
N GLU A 204 11.94 3.32 -0.14
CA GLU A 204 12.02 2.63 -1.44
C GLU A 204 13.32 1.86 -1.63
N GLN A 205 14.45 2.39 -1.15
CA GLN A 205 15.75 1.71 -1.19
C GLN A 205 15.75 0.39 -0.40
N GLU A 206 14.93 0.31 0.65
CA GLU A 206 14.73 -0.90 1.46
C GLU A 206 13.59 -1.78 0.93
N GLY A 207 12.95 -1.40 -0.18
CA GLY A 207 11.86 -2.18 -0.81
C GLY A 207 10.46 -1.87 -0.28
N HIS A 208 10.30 -0.79 0.47
CA HIS A 208 9.01 -0.37 1.06
C HIS A 208 8.40 0.82 0.33
N SER A 209 7.08 0.88 0.28
CA SER A 209 6.33 1.97 -0.38
C SER A 209 5.26 2.53 0.54
N PRO A 210 5.64 3.29 1.59
CA PRO A 210 4.67 3.90 2.50
C PRO A 210 3.77 4.89 1.74
N SER A 211 2.49 4.91 2.11
CA SER A 211 1.56 5.94 1.66
C SER A 211 1.98 7.34 2.15
N TYR A 212 1.52 8.39 1.49
CA TYR A 212 1.80 9.77 1.90
C TYR A 212 1.45 10.04 3.38
N SER A 213 0.33 9.50 3.86
CA SER A 213 -0.09 9.63 5.26
C SER A 213 0.90 8.97 6.23
N GLN A 214 1.47 7.82 5.86
CA GLN A 214 2.51 7.14 6.66
C GLN A 214 3.82 7.93 6.64
N VAL A 215 4.26 8.41 5.46
CA VAL A 215 5.45 9.27 5.32
C VAL A 215 5.33 10.52 6.19
N LYS A 216 4.17 11.19 6.15
CA LYS A 216 3.89 12.36 6.99
C LYS A 216 3.92 12.02 8.48
N ARG A 217 3.42 10.85 8.87
CA ARG A 217 3.49 10.39 10.27
C ARG A 217 4.92 10.19 10.72
N ILE A 218 5.74 9.47 9.94
CA ILE A 218 7.17 9.26 10.21
C ILE A 218 7.88 10.61 10.37
N TYR A 219 7.58 11.57 9.50
CA TYR A 219 8.19 12.90 9.58
C TYR A 219 7.81 13.66 10.86
N LEU A 220 6.54 13.60 11.27
CA LEU A 220 6.09 14.23 12.52
C LEU A 220 6.74 13.57 13.74
N ASP A 221 6.84 12.23 13.74
CA ASP A 221 7.49 11.50 14.83
C ASP A 221 9.01 11.81 14.89
N LEU A 222 9.67 12.01 13.73
CA LEU A 222 11.05 12.49 13.66
C LEU A 222 11.20 13.92 14.21
N LEU A 223 10.29 14.83 13.86
CA LEU A 223 10.31 16.21 14.39
C LEU A 223 10.18 16.22 15.91
N ASN A 224 9.35 15.35 16.49
CA ASN A 224 9.26 15.21 17.95
C ASN A 224 10.58 14.74 18.56
N LEU A 225 11.26 13.77 17.93
CA LEU A 225 12.57 13.28 18.39
C LEU A 225 13.62 14.41 18.39
N VAL A 226 13.61 15.24 17.35
CA VAL A 226 14.49 16.42 17.26
C VAL A 226 14.13 17.48 18.31
N ASP A 227 12.85 17.79 18.51
CA ASP A 227 12.38 18.74 19.52
C ASP A 227 12.78 18.28 20.94
N GLU A 228 12.61 17.00 21.26
CA GLU A 228 13.03 16.41 22.53
C GLU A 228 14.55 16.58 22.76
N ALA A 229 15.37 16.32 21.74
CA ALA A 229 16.82 16.51 21.82
C ALA A 229 17.21 18.00 21.98
N ALA A 230 16.55 18.89 21.25
CA ALA A 230 16.75 20.34 21.33
C ALA A 230 16.35 20.89 22.71
N ALA A 231 15.24 20.41 23.29
CA ALA A 231 14.71 20.82 24.59
C ALA A 231 15.45 20.19 25.78
N ALA A 232 16.19 19.10 25.58
CA ALA A 232 16.89 18.41 26.66
C ALA A 232 17.88 19.31 27.43
N SER A 233 18.16 18.93 28.69
CA SER A 233 19.00 19.73 29.59
C SER A 233 20.46 19.77 29.16
N ARG A 234 21.08 20.96 29.16
CA ARG A 234 22.52 21.11 28.91
C ARG A 234 23.42 20.44 29.96
N ARG A 235 22.86 20.03 31.11
CA ARG A 235 23.60 19.28 32.15
C ARG A 235 23.84 17.83 31.75
N ASP A 236 22.93 17.25 30.96
CA ASP A 236 23.09 15.92 30.38
C ASP A 236 23.12 16.05 28.85
N LYS A 237 24.33 16.23 28.32
CA LYS A 237 24.54 16.44 26.89
C LYS A 237 24.13 15.22 26.06
N THR A 238 24.09 14.02 26.62
CA THR A 238 23.80 12.79 25.87
C THR A 238 22.39 12.80 25.29
N GLN A 239 21.44 13.40 25.99
CA GLN A 239 20.04 13.55 25.55
C GLN A 239 19.87 14.55 24.40
N LYS A 240 20.89 15.37 24.10
CA LYS A 240 20.89 16.30 22.97
C LYS A 240 21.43 15.68 21.68
N ILE A 241 21.90 14.42 21.75
CA ILE A 241 22.64 13.76 20.68
C ILE A 241 21.80 12.61 20.13
N ILE A 242 21.53 12.68 18.83
CA ILE A 242 20.92 11.60 18.06
C ILE A 242 22.07 10.87 17.36
N THR A 243 22.36 9.65 17.79
CA THR A 243 23.42 8.84 17.20
C THR A 243 22.90 8.00 16.02
N ARG A 244 23.78 7.63 15.09
CA ARG A 244 23.43 6.77 13.97
C ARG A 244 22.80 5.44 14.41
N PRO A 245 23.34 4.67 15.38
CA PRO A 245 22.72 3.41 15.80
C PRO A 245 21.31 3.60 16.37
N ALA A 246 21.08 4.68 17.13
CA ALA A 246 19.78 4.99 17.69
C ALA A 246 18.76 5.34 16.59
N ILE A 247 19.13 6.20 15.63
CA ILE A 247 18.19 6.57 14.56
C ILE A 247 17.89 5.42 13.61
N LEU A 248 18.86 4.55 13.31
CA LEU A 248 18.60 3.37 12.47
C LEU A 248 17.66 2.37 13.17
N THR A 249 17.81 2.19 14.49
CA THR A 249 16.89 1.37 15.28
C THR A 249 15.48 1.96 15.26
N TRP A 250 15.36 3.28 15.46
CA TRP A 250 14.09 3.98 15.36
C TRP A 250 13.50 3.87 13.94
N TRP A 251 14.29 4.08 12.89
CA TRP A 251 13.87 3.99 11.49
C TRP A 251 13.30 2.61 11.17
N ASN A 252 14.02 1.54 11.51
CA ASN A 252 13.55 0.16 11.29
C ASN A 252 12.22 -0.10 12.00
N SER A 253 12.02 0.45 13.22
CA SER A 253 10.74 0.32 13.92
C SER A 253 9.59 1.04 13.20
N GLN A 254 9.85 2.17 12.53
CA GLN A 254 8.85 2.86 11.72
C GLN A 254 8.51 2.05 10.47
N ILE A 255 9.51 1.47 9.81
CA ILE A 255 9.34 0.61 8.63
C ILE A 255 8.54 -0.66 8.99
N ASP A 256 8.81 -1.29 10.14
CA ASP A 256 8.03 -2.43 10.63
C ASP A 256 6.55 -2.09 10.80
N VAL A 257 6.24 -0.89 11.32
CA VAL A 257 4.86 -0.42 11.45
C VAL A 257 4.21 -0.23 10.08
N VAL A 258 4.93 0.34 9.11
CA VAL A 258 4.47 0.48 7.72
C VAL A 258 4.15 -0.89 7.12
N GLN A 259 5.04 -1.87 7.25
CA GLN A 259 4.87 -3.20 6.70
C GLN A 259 3.70 -3.96 7.33
N LYS A 260 3.58 -3.91 8.66
CA LYS A 260 2.44 -4.51 9.39
C LYS A 260 1.11 -3.91 8.94
N THR A 261 1.06 -2.58 8.81
CA THR A 261 -0.13 -1.87 8.32
C THR A 261 -0.46 -2.25 6.88
N ALA A 262 0.55 -2.33 6.02
CA ALA A 262 0.37 -2.74 4.62
C ALA A 262 -0.21 -4.16 4.52
N THR A 263 0.33 -5.09 5.30
CA THR A 263 -0.14 -6.49 5.35
C THR A 263 -1.59 -6.57 5.85
N ALA A 264 -1.94 -5.84 6.92
CA ALA A 264 -3.28 -5.81 7.48
C ALA A 264 -4.38 -5.29 6.51
N HIS A 265 -3.99 -4.54 5.48
CA HIS A 265 -4.89 -3.99 4.47
C HIS A 265 -4.64 -4.55 3.06
N ALA A 266 -3.74 -5.52 2.92
CA ALA A 266 -3.39 -6.12 1.64
C ALA A 266 -4.61 -6.85 1.06
N LYS A 267 -4.73 -6.84 -0.26
CA LYS A 267 -5.84 -7.49 -0.98
C LYS A 267 -5.28 -8.75 -1.68
N PRO A 268 -5.43 -9.96 -1.09
CA PRO A 268 -4.78 -11.17 -1.59
C PRO A 268 -5.27 -11.56 -2.99
N TYR A 269 -6.50 -11.20 -3.34
CA TYR A 269 -7.17 -11.66 -4.57
C TYR A 269 -6.89 -10.80 -5.82
N ARG A 270 -5.95 -9.84 -5.73
CA ARG A 270 -5.57 -8.97 -6.87
C ARG A 270 -4.90 -9.74 -8.00
N THR A 271 -4.10 -10.76 -7.65
CA THR A 271 -3.40 -11.61 -8.61
C THR A 271 -4.30 -12.79 -9.00
N ARG A 272 -4.25 -13.21 -10.27
CA ARG A 272 -5.11 -14.29 -10.80
C ARG A 272 -4.33 -15.41 -11.50
N GLY A 273 -3.03 -15.24 -11.77
CA GLY A 273 -2.24 -16.22 -12.51
C GLY A 273 -2.60 -16.30 -14.00
N ALA A 274 -2.12 -17.35 -14.67
CA ALA A 274 -2.36 -17.61 -16.08
C ALA A 274 -3.65 -18.43 -16.29
N ARG A 275 -4.43 -18.06 -17.30
CA ARG A 275 -5.67 -18.76 -17.66
C ARG A 275 -5.36 -20.16 -18.20
N PHE A 276 -5.95 -21.17 -17.57
CA PHE A 276 -5.85 -22.56 -18.04
C PHE A 276 -6.94 -22.92 -19.06
N PHE A 277 -8.18 -22.53 -18.75
CA PHE A 277 -9.34 -22.77 -19.62
C PHE A 277 -9.34 -21.85 -20.84
N VAL A 278 -10.06 -22.25 -21.88
CA VAL A 278 -10.51 -21.39 -22.98
C VAL A 278 -12.04 -21.33 -22.99
N GLN A 279 -12.59 -20.13 -23.17
CA GLN A 279 -14.03 -19.95 -23.30
C GLN A 279 -14.49 -20.42 -24.69
N VAL A 280 -15.33 -21.46 -24.72
CA VAL A 280 -15.87 -22.06 -25.95
C VAL A 280 -17.34 -21.72 -26.17
N HIS A 281 -18.02 -21.16 -25.16
CA HIS A 281 -19.43 -20.79 -25.23
C HIS A 281 -19.73 -19.56 -24.35
N ASP A 282 -20.54 -18.62 -24.87
CA ASP A 282 -21.02 -17.44 -24.14
C ASP A 282 -22.32 -16.90 -24.75
N VAL A 283 -23.45 -17.27 -24.17
CA VAL A 283 -24.77 -16.81 -24.63
C VAL A 283 -25.49 -16.10 -23.50
N LYS A 284 -25.94 -14.87 -23.77
CA LYS A 284 -26.74 -14.06 -22.84
C LYS A 284 -28.22 -14.19 -23.21
N TYR A 285 -29.08 -14.34 -22.21
CA TYR A 285 -30.53 -14.31 -22.34
C TYR A 285 -31.06 -13.17 -21.45
N PRO A 286 -31.05 -11.92 -21.96
CA PRO A 286 -31.26 -10.73 -21.13
C PRO A 286 -32.62 -10.69 -20.44
N LEU A 287 -33.68 -11.10 -21.14
CA LEU A 287 -35.06 -11.12 -20.62
C LEU A 287 -35.21 -11.98 -19.37
N GLY A 288 -34.44 -13.07 -19.27
CA GLY A 288 -34.46 -13.95 -18.11
C GLY A 288 -33.40 -13.65 -17.06
N LYS A 289 -32.57 -12.61 -17.23
CA LYS A 289 -31.34 -12.42 -16.44
C LYS A 289 -30.48 -13.70 -16.40
N ARG A 290 -30.38 -14.41 -17.53
CA ARG A 290 -29.61 -15.66 -17.65
C ARG A 290 -28.40 -15.48 -18.55
N ARG A 291 -27.37 -16.27 -18.29
CA ARG A 291 -26.22 -16.43 -19.17
C ARG A 291 -25.78 -17.88 -19.13
N SER A 292 -25.44 -18.45 -20.28
CA SER A 292 -24.75 -19.74 -20.35
C SER A 292 -23.32 -19.52 -20.84
N LEU A 293 -22.39 -20.21 -20.21
CA LEU A 293 -20.95 -20.08 -20.40
C LEU A 293 -20.34 -21.48 -20.54
N GLY A 294 -19.27 -21.61 -21.31
CA GLY A 294 -18.56 -22.88 -21.47
C GLY A 294 -17.05 -22.69 -21.44
N TYR A 295 -16.35 -23.53 -20.68
CA TYR A 295 -14.91 -23.45 -20.49
C TYR A 295 -14.25 -24.82 -20.70
N ASP A 296 -13.45 -24.95 -21.75
CA ASP A 296 -12.74 -26.19 -22.12
C ASP A 296 -11.29 -26.15 -21.63
N ALA A 297 -10.80 -27.30 -21.15
CA ALA A 297 -9.40 -27.52 -20.83
C ALA A 297 -8.54 -27.78 -22.08
N GLN A 298 -9.10 -27.98 -23.26
CA GLN A 298 -8.42 -28.20 -24.54
C GLN A 298 -7.59 -29.48 -24.63
N TYR A 299 -7.35 -29.90 -25.87
CA TYR A 299 -6.39 -30.94 -26.20
C TYR A 299 -4.98 -30.39 -26.31
N GLU A 300 -4.00 -31.14 -25.81
CA GLU A 300 -2.58 -30.96 -26.08
C GLU A 300 -2.03 -32.24 -26.69
N ARG A 301 -1.41 -32.15 -27.86
CA ARG A 301 -0.94 -33.32 -28.62
C ARG A 301 -2.02 -34.40 -28.78
N LYS A 302 -3.26 -33.98 -29.05
CA LYS A 302 -4.45 -34.85 -29.21
C LYS A 302 -4.85 -35.63 -27.96
N VAL A 303 -4.37 -35.24 -26.77
CA VAL A 303 -4.82 -35.76 -25.47
C VAL A 303 -5.49 -34.64 -24.67
N TRP A 304 -6.68 -34.88 -24.12
CA TRP A 304 -7.38 -33.87 -23.33
C TRP A 304 -6.63 -33.63 -22.02
N ARG A 305 -6.44 -32.37 -21.63
CA ARG A 305 -5.52 -31.96 -20.56
C ARG A 305 -6.02 -32.24 -19.12
N SER A 306 -6.56 -33.44 -18.87
CA SER A 306 -7.09 -33.85 -17.56
C SER A 306 -6.04 -33.81 -16.44
N GLU A 307 -4.81 -34.27 -16.69
CA GLU A 307 -3.72 -34.27 -15.68
C GLU A 307 -3.23 -32.84 -15.37
N GLN A 308 -3.09 -32.02 -16.40
CA GLN A 308 -2.69 -30.63 -16.23
C GLN A 308 -3.81 -29.84 -15.54
N LEU A 309 -5.08 -30.15 -15.83
CA LEU A 309 -6.23 -29.55 -15.16
C LEU A 309 -6.22 -29.87 -13.66
N SER A 310 -5.99 -31.13 -13.25
CA SER A 310 -5.95 -31.47 -11.83
C SER A 310 -4.85 -30.71 -11.08
N LYS A 311 -3.64 -30.64 -11.64
CA LYS A 311 -2.52 -29.87 -11.06
C LYS A 311 -2.82 -28.38 -10.99
N TYR A 312 -3.44 -27.81 -12.03
CA TYR A 312 -3.89 -26.43 -12.02
C TYR A 312 -4.93 -26.15 -10.94
N LEU A 313 -5.89 -27.05 -10.71
CA LEU A 313 -6.91 -26.85 -9.68
C LEU A 313 -6.33 -26.87 -8.25
N VAL A 314 -5.28 -27.66 -8.00
CA VAL A 314 -4.61 -27.68 -6.69
C VAL A 314 -4.00 -26.33 -6.31
N THR A 315 -3.59 -25.50 -7.28
CA THR A 315 -3.06 -24.16 -6.97
C THR A 315 -4.10 -23.23 -6.34
N TRP A 316 -5.40 -23.54 -6.46
CA TRP A 316 -6.51 -22.77 -5.89
C TRP A 316 -6.91 -23.20 -4.48
N ILE A 317 -6.32 -24.28 -3.96
CA ILE A 317 -6.66 -24.80 -2.63
C ILE A 317 -6.35 -23.79 -1.52
N ALA A 318 -5.28 -23.00 -1.67
CA ALA A 318 -4.95 -21.95 -0.71
C ALA A 318 -6.11 -20.95 -0.55
N GLU A 319 -6.64 -20.44 -1.66
CA GLU A 319 -7.76 -19.46 -1.63
C GLU A 319 -9.08 -20.08 -1.13
N LEU A 320 -9.25 -21.41 -1.25
CA LEU A 320 -10.43 -22.11 -0.75
C LEU A 320 -10.37 -22.41 0.75
N SER A 321 -9.17 -22.66 1.27
CA SER A 321 -8.98 -23.20 2.63
C SER A 321 -8.43 -22.19 3.64
N LEU A 322 -7.72 -21.16 3.21
CA LEU A 322 -7.11 -20.17 4.10
C LEU A 322 -7.93 -18.89 4.19
N LYS A 323 -7.80 -18.18 5.32
CA LYS A 323 -8.33 -16.82 5.47
C LYS A 323 -7.59 -15.84 4.55
N ALA A 324 -8.24 -14.72 4.21
CA ALA A 324 -7.60 -13.66 3.43
C ALA A 324 -6.39 -13.07 4.17
N SER A 325 -6.50 -12.92 5.50
CA SER A 325 -5.39 -12.54 6.38
C SER A 325 -4.24 -13.53 6.38
N GLU A 326 -4.52 -14.84 6.26
CA GLU A 326 -3.47 -15.87 6.18
C GLU A 326 -2.79 -15.90 4.82
N LEU A 327 -3.53 -15.59 3.75
CA LEU A 327 -3.01 -15.53 2.37
C LEU A 327 -2.00 -14.39 2.19
N VAL A 328 -2.23 -13.22 2.81
CA VAL A 328 -1.32 -12.08 2.69
C VAL A 328 -0.01 -12.27 3.48
N GLU A 329 0.02 -13.21 4.40
CA GLU A 329 1.20 -13.60 5.17
C GLU A 329 2.03 -14.70 4.50
N ILE A 330 1.57 -15.26 3.38
CA ILE A 330 2.32 -16.32 2.69
C ILE A 330 3.62 -15.74 2.14
N ASP A 331 4.73 -16.38 2.49
CA ASP A 331 6.06 -16.09 1.97
C ASP A 331 6.81 -17.38 1.58
N GLN A 332 8.03 -17.23 1.07
CA GLN A 332 8.87 -18.34 0.61
C GLN A 332 9.25 -19.34 1.73
N LEU A 333 9.18 -18.94 3.00
CA LEU A 333 9.56 -19.76 4.15
C LEU A 333 8.36 -20.53 4.72
N ASN A 334 7.16 -19.97 4.66
CA ASN A 334 5.96 -20.55 5.26
C ASN A 334 4.94 -21.16 4.26
N LEU A 335 5.15 -21.00 2.95
CA LEU A 335 4.23 -21.48 1.90
C LEU A 335 3.84 -22.95 2.08
N GLY A 336 4.83 -23.84 2.25
CA GLY A 336 4.57 -25.28 2.40
C GLY A 336 3.76 -25.62 3.64
N GLU A 337 4.04 -24.95 4.76
CA GLU A 337 3.31 -25.13 6.02
C GLU A 337 1.85 -24.69 5.90
N LYS A 338 1.59 -23.48 5.37
CA LYS A 338 0.23 -22.93 5.21
C LYS A 338 -0.60 -23.76 4.23
N LEU A 339 -0.01 -24.21 3.12
CA LEU A 339 -0.70 -25.10 2.16
C LEU A 339 -1.09 -26.44 2.80
N GLU A 340 -0.16 -27.08 3.52
CA GLU A 340 -0.45 -28.35 4.18
C GLU A 340 -1.47 -28.19 5.32
N ALA A 341 -1.49 -27.06 6.03
CA ALA A 341 -2.53 -26.76 7.01
C ALA A 341 -3.93 -26.67 6.36
N GLY A 342 -4.04 -26.00 5.20
CA GLY A 342 -5.27 -25.92 4.42
C GLY A 342 -5.76 -27.30 3.93
N LEU A 343 -4.84 -28.10 3.37
CA LEU A 343 -5.13 -29.48 2.94
C LEU A 343 -5.55 -30.37 4.11
N ARG A 344 -4.88 -30.27 5.26
CA ARG A 344 -5.25 -31.01 6.47
C ARG A 344 -6.65 -30.64 6.95
N ALA A 345 -7.04 -29.36 6.87
CA ALA A 345 -8.38 -28.92 7.21
C ALA A 345 -9.44 -29.51 6.27
N ILE A 346 -9.14 -29.59 4.97
CA ILE A 346 -9.98 -30.29 3.97
C ILE A 346 -10.12 -31.77 4.33
N ARG A 347 -9.01 -32.48 4.56
CA ARG A 347 -9.02 -33.92 4.92
C ARG A 347 -9.80 -34.21 6.21
N ALA A 348 -9.88 -33.25 7.13
CA ALA A 348 -10.63 -33.39 8.38
C ALA A 348 -12.16 -33.23 8.21
N GLN A 349 -12.63 -32.69 7.08
CA GLN A 349 -14.06 -32.53 6.78
C GLN A 349 -14.66 -33.86 6.33
N ARG A 350 -15.49 -34.48 7.17
CA ARG A 350 -16.15 -35.76 6.85
C ARG A 350 -17.24 -35.65 5.76
N ASN A 351 -17.76 -34.45 5.51
CA ASN A 351 -18.87 -34.20 4.58
C ASN A 351 -18.41 -33.49 3.29
N LEU A 352 -17.13 -33.63 2.94
CA LEU A 352 -16.56 -33.07 1.72
C LEU A 352 -15.80 -34.18 1.00
N ASN A 353 -16.40 -34.75 -0.04
CA ASN A 353 -15.75 -35.76 -0.86
C ASN A 353 -14.94 -35.12 -2.01
N GLY A 354 -14.11 -35.91 -2.70
CA GLY A 354 -13.25 -35.39 -3.77
C GLY A 354 -14.02 -34.83 -4.95
N SER A 355 -15.21 -35.35 -5.26
CA SER A 355 -16.09 -34.83 -6.32
C SER A 355 -16.64 -33.44 -5.99
N GLU A 356 -17.09 -33.23 -4.75
CA GLU A 356 -17.57 -31.93 -4.27
C GLU A 356 -16.43 -30.90 -4.27
N LEU A 357 -15.26 -31.26 -3.74
CA LEU A 357 -14.09 -30.38 -3.75
C LEU A 357 -13.65 -30.06 -5.18
N LEU A 358 -13.68 -31.03 -6.10
CA LEU A 358 -13.39 -30.81 -7.52
C LEU A 358 -14.35 -29.78 -8.13
N GLY A 359 -15.65 -29.93 -7.90
CA GLY A 359 -16.66 -28.98 -8.35
C GLY A 359 -16.41 -27.58 -7.82
N GLU A 360 -16.10 -27.45 -6.53
CA GLU A 360 -15.80 -26.16 -5.91
C GLU A 360 -14.51 -25.53 -6.43
N ALA A 361 -13.46 -26.32 -6.67
CA ALA A 361 -12.21 -25.85 -7.27
C ALA A 361 -12.41 -25.37 -8.71
N LEU A 362 -13.18 -26.10 -9.53
CA LEU A 362 -13.54 -25.69 -10.89
C LEU A 362 -14.27 -24.35 -10.88
N LEU A 363 -15.30 -24.22 -10.03
CA LEU A 363 -16.12 -23.01 -9.97
C LEU A 363 -15.26 -21.83 -9.50
N HIS A 364 -14.51 -22.03 -8.43
CA HIS A 364 -13.62 -21.00 -7.90
C HIS A 364 -12.61 -20.52 -8.96
N ALA A 365 -11.91 -21.44 -9.63
CA ALA A 365 -10.92 -21.08 -10.65
C ALA A 365 -11.52 -20.27 -11.80
N ILE A 366 -12.73 -20.62 -12.26
CA ILE A 366 -13.44 -19.88 -13.31
C ILE A 366 -13.86 -18.48 -12.82
N LEU A 367 -14.48 -18.40 -11.64
CA LEU A 367 -14.91 -17.11 -11.06
C LEU A 367 -13.73 -16.15 -10.89
N ARG A 368 -12.61 -16.65 -10.36
CA ARG A 368 -11.40 -15.84 -10.16
C ARG A 368 -10.82 -15.32 -11.47
N HIS A 369 -10.71 -16.15 -12.49
CA HIS A 369 -10.06 -15.75 -13.75
C HIS A 369 -10.94 -14.91 -14.67
N TYR A 370 -12.21 -15.29 -14.82
CA TYR A 370 -13.09 -14.73 -15.84
C TYR A 370 -13.98 -13.62 -15.30
N PHE A 371 -14.23 -13.60 -13.99
CA PHE A 371 -15.07 -12.59 -13.34
C PHE A 371 -14.29 -11.73 -12.35
N GLY A 372 -13.03 -12.07 -12.07
CA GLY A 372 -12.18 -11.28 -11.21
C GLY A 372 -12.67 -11.18 -9.78
N SER A 373 -13.38 -12.22 -9.33
CA SER A 373 -14.07 -12.26 -8.06
C SER A 373 -13.13 -12.24 -6.85
N GLU A 374 -13.65 -11.85 -5.70
CA GLU A 374 -13.01 -11.99 -4.40
C GLU A 374 -13.80 -13.01 -3.56
N PRO A 375 -13.22 -14.16 -3.18
CA PRO A 375 -13.92 -15.18 -2.43
C PRO A 375 -14.18 -14.75 -0.99
N VAL A 376 -15.30 -15.21 -0.43
CA VAL A 376 -15.52 -15.23 1.01
C VAL A 376 -14.75 -16.43 1.56
N ALA A 377 -13.66 -16.15 2.26
CA ALA A 377 -12.68 -17.15 2.68
C ALA A 377 -13.28 -18.27 3.58
N CYS A 378 -12.69 -19.46 3.49
CA CYS A 378 -13.01 -20.64 4.32
C CYS A 378 -14.49 -21.08 4.32
N LYS A 379 -15.32 -20.60 3.39
CA LYS A 379 -16.75 -20.95 3.36
C LYS A 379 -17.00 -22.43 3.11
N ILE A 380 -16.06 -23.12 2.47
CA ILE A 380 -16.06 -24.58 2.31
C ILE A 380 -16.07 -25.34 3.66
N PHE A 381 -15.65 -24.69 4.76
CA PHE A 381 -15.67 -25.27 6.10
C PHE A 381 -16.85 -24.84 6.96
N HIS A 382 -17.73 -23.97 6.45
CA HIS A 382 -18.87 -23.49 7.19
C HIS A 382 -19.86 -24.63 7.50
N ARG A 383 -20.25 -24.75 8.78
CA ARG A 383 -21.23 -25.74 9.22
C ARG A 383 -22.60 -25.10 9.28
N SER A 384 -23.49 -25.55 8.42
CA SER A 384 -24.87 -25.07 8.32
C SER A 384 -25.85 -26.02 9.00
N VAL A 385 -26.90 -25.48 9.60
CA VAL A 385 -28.06 -26.26 10.07
C VAL A 385 -28.97 -26.68 8.92
N LEU A 386 -28.93 -25.95 7.79
CA LEU A 386 -29.60 -26.26 6.54
C LEU A 386 -28.77 -27.18 5.62
N GLY A 387 -27.58 -27.62 6.06
CA GLY A 387 -26.73 -28.57 5.35
C GLY A 387 -26.23 -28.04 4.01
N ASP A 388 -26.33 -28.87 2.96
CA ASP A 388 -25.86 -28.56 1.60
C ASP A 388 -26.68 -27.46 0.90
N ARG A 389 -27.75 -26.97 1.54
CA ARG A 389 -28.52 -25.83 1.05
C ARG A 389 -27.76 -24.51 1.15
N ILE A 390 -26.67 -24.45 1.91
CA ILE A 390 -25.76 -23.29 1.97
C ILE A 390 -24.59 -23.51 1.01
N THR A 391 -24.24 -22.48 0.24
CA THR A 391 -23.11 -22.55 -0.68
C THR A 391 -21.80 -22.76 0.07
N ARG A 392 -20.92 -23.59 -0.49
CA ARG A 392 -19.52 -23.67 -0.07
C ARG A 392 -18.68 -22.54 -0.66
N ASN A 393 -19.21 -21.79 -1.64
CA ASN A 393 -18.44 -20.93 -2.52
C ASN A 393 -19.20 -19.63 -2.81
N ALA A 394 -18.85 -18.59 -2.07
CA ALA A 394 -19.39 -17.25 -2.25
C ALA A 394 -18.30 -16.30 -2.72
N HIS A 395 -18.65 -15.42 -3.65
CA HIS A 395 -17.72 -14.52 -4.32
C HIS A 395 -18.30 -13.11 -4.41
N ILE A 396 -17.45 -12.10 -4.31
CA ILE A 396 -17.79 -10.70 -4.49
C ILE A 396 -17.22 -10.25 -5.82
N ILE A 397 -18.06 -9.70 -6.69
CA ILE A 397 -17.65 -9.21 -8.01
C ILE A 397 -17.83 -7.69 -7.98
N CYS A 398 -16.71 -6.98 -8.03
CA CYS A 398 -16.70 -5.52 -8.13
C CYS A 398 -16.86 -5.12 -9.60
N ASP A 399 -18.01 -4.57 -9.96
CA ASP A 399 -18.33 -4.13 -11.33
C ASP A 399 -18.66 -2.63 -11.33
N GLY A 400 -18.43 -1.94 -12.45
CA GLY A 400 -18.72 -0.52 -12.59
C GLY A 400 -20.20 -0.17 -12.43
N ALA A 401 -21.09 -1.15 -12.64
CA ALA A 401 -22.53 -1.03 -12.41
C ALA A 401 -22.96 -1.26 -10.94
N GLY A 402 -22.03 -1.66 -10.07
CA GLY A 402 -22.27 -2.01 -8.67
C GLY A 402 -21.82 -3.41 -8.31
N ASP A 403 -21.42 -3.59 -7.06
CA ASP A 403 -20.90 -4.84 -6.53
C ASP A 403 -21.99 -5.92 -6.47
N GLN A 404 -21.64 -7.16 -6.80
CA GLN A 404 -22.55 -8.31 -6.78
C GLN A 404 -22.05 -9.40 -5.83
N LEU A 405 -23.00 -10.12 -5.23
CA LEU A 405 -22.73 -11.32 -4.44
C LEU A 405 -23.06 -12.55 -5.27
N TRP A 406 -22.07 -13.40 -5.52
CA TRP A 406 -22.23 -14.62 -6.28
C TRP A 406 -22.27 -15.81 -5.34
N LEU A 407 -23.37 -16.57 -5.33
CA LEU A 407 -23.59 -17.74 -4.48
C LEU A 407 -23.56 -19.02 -5.33
N GLY A 408 -22.45 -19.75 -5.24
CA GLY A 408 -22.15 -20.88 -6.12
C GLY A 408 -22.97 -22.14 -5.88
N ARG A 409 -23.22 -22.87 -6.96
CA ARG A 409 -23.63 -24.28 -6.92
C ARG A 409 -22.81 -25.08 -7.91
N THR A 410 -22.48 -26.30 -7.54
CA THR A 410 -21.62 -27.19 -8.33
C THR A 410 -22.31 -28.52 -8.52
N TYR A 411 -22.26 -29.04 -9.75
CA TYR A 411 -22.88 -30.29 -10.14
C TYR A 411 -21.95 -31.05 -11.08
N LEU A 412 -21.80 -32.35 -10.83
CA LEU A 412 -21.08 -33.27 -11.71
C LEU A 412 -22.10 -34.18 -12.39
N TYR A 413 -22.00 -34.32 -13.71
CA TYR A 413 -22.95 -35.06 -14.54
C TYR A 413 -22.23 -36.08 -15.44
N ASP A 414 -22.38 -37.36 -15.13
CA ASP A 414 -21.75 -38.48 -15.86
C ASP A 414 -22.50 -38.89 -17.14
N GLY A 415 -23.53 -38.15 -17.55
CA GLY A 415 -24.37 -38.48 -18.68
C GLY A 415 -25.62 -39.31 -18.34
N THR A 416 -25.76 -39.84 -17.13
CA THR A 416 -26.87 -40.72 -16.75
C THR A 416 -28.11 -39.96 -16.25
N SER A 417 -29.31 -40.40 -16.64
CA SER A 417 -30.59 -39.81 -16.18
C SER A 417 -30.69 -38.28 -16.32
N GLU A 418 -30.46 -37.74 -17.53
CA GLU A 418 -30.42 -36.29 -17.80
C GLU A 418 -31.62 -35.52 -17.20
N SER A 419 -32.83 -36.09 -17.28
CA SER A 419 -34.05 -35.48 -16.74
C SER A 419 -34.04 -35.37 -15.21
N GLU A 420 -33.54 -36.39 -14.51
CA GLU A 420 -33.44 -36.40 -13.04
C GLU A 420 -32.37 -35.41 -12.56
N PHE A 421 -31.25 -35.34 -13.28
CA PHE A 421 -30.17 -34.40 -13.01
C PHE A 421 -30.64 -32.94 -13.11
N PHE A 422 -31.34 -32.58 -14.19
CA PHE A 422 -31.88 -31.23 -14.31
C PHE A 422 -33.01 -30.94 -13.33
N ALA A 423 -33.84 -31.92 -12.98
CA ALA A 423 -34.84 -31.76 -11.93
C ALA A 423 -34.19 -31.46 -10.57
N LYS A 424 -33.07 -32.12 -10.26
CA LYS A 424 -32.27 -31.85 -9.05
C LYS A 424 -31.73 -30.42 -9.04
N ILE A 425 -31.11 -29.96 -10.13
CA ILE A 425 -30.61 -28.57 -10.26
C ILE A 425 -31.74 -27.57 -10.04
N VAL A 426 -32.88 -27.76 -10.71
CA VAL A 426 -34.02 -26.84 -10.61
C VAL A 426 -34.53 -26.74 -9.17
N ARG A 427 -34.66 -27.88 -8.49
CA ARG A 427 -35.06 -27.95 -7.08
C ARG A 427 -34.09 -27.15 -6.20
N GLU A 428 -32.81 -27.47 -6.26
CA GLU A 428 -31.80 -26.89 -5.36
C GLU A 428 -31.51 -25.41 -5.65
N VAL A 429 -31.49 -25.00 -6.93
CA VAL A 429 -31.36 -23.58 -7.30
C VAL A 429 -32.55 -22.77 -6.80
N SER A 430 -33.74 -23.37 -6.77
CA SER A 430 -34.91 -22.70 -6.22
C SER A 430 -34.86 -22.52 -4.71
N GLU A 431 -34.21 -23.43 -4.00
CA GLU A 431 -34.06 -23.33 -2.53
C GLU A 431 -33.15 -22.17 -2.12
N ILE A 432 -32.27 -21.70 -3.01
CA ILE A 432 -31.31 -20.60 -2.74
C ILE A 432 -32.01 -19.30 -2.36
N ILE A 433 -33.15 -19.03 -3.01
CA ILE A 433 -33.89 -17.79 -2.81
C ILE A 433 -34.86 -17.86 -1.64
N GLU A 434 -34.95 -19.01 -0.95
CA GLU A 434 -35.77 -19.11 0.26
C GLU A 434 -35.21 -18.23 1.36
N THR A 435 -36.11 -17.54 2.06
CA THR A 435 -35.74 -16.52 3.05
C THR A 435 -34.83 -17.07 4.14
N GLU A 436 -35.09 -18.29 4.65
CA GLU A 436 -34.23 -18.90 5.67
C GLU A 436 -32.81 -19.15 5.16
N VAL A 437 -32.66 -19.61 3.91
CA VAL A 437 -31.36 -19.86 3.27
C VAL A 437 -30.60 -18.55 3.08
N LEU A 438 -31.25 -17.52 2.53
CA LEU A 438 -30.62 -16.20 2.35
C LEU A 438 -30.21 -15.55 3.68
N GLN A 439 -31.01 -15.73 4.73
CA GLN A 439 -30.67 -15.24 6.07
C GLN A 439 -29.44 -15.93 6.65
N GLU A 440 -29.34 -17.25 6.54
CA GLU A 440 -28.16 -17.98 7.00
C GLU A 440 -26.93 -17.67 6.15
N GLU A 441 -27.07 -17.57 4.82
CA GLU A 441 -26.00 -17.11 3.91
C GLU A 441 -25.46 -15.74 4.33
N LYS A 442 -26.37 -14.81 4.62
CA LYS A 442 -26.03 -13.47 5.13
C LYS A 442 -25.23 -13.54 6.41
N GLN A 443 -25.65 -14.36 7.39
CA GLN A 443 -24.90 -14.51 8.65
C GLN A 443 -23.52 -15.14 8.43
N ALA A 444 -23.45 -16.22 7.65
CA ALA A 444 -22.21 -16.91 7.34
C ALA A 444 -21.20 -15.97 6.67
N ILE A 445 -21.65 -15.17 5.69
CA ILE A 445 -20.78 -14.19 5.02
C ILE A 445 -20.33 -13.08 5.97
N ILE A 446 -21.22 -12.58 6.85
CA ILE A 446 -20.84 -11.57 7.86
C ILE A 446 -19.77 -12.10 8.81
N GLN A 447 -19.86 -13.39 9.20
CA GLN A 447 -18.92 -14.03 10.10
C GLN A 447 -17.57 -14.30 9.45
N LEU A 448 -17.56 -14.73 8.19
CA LEU A 448 -16.36 -15.21 7.49
C LEU A 448 -15.61 -14.11 6.74
N ARG A 449 -16.29 -13.03 6.33
CA ARG A 449 -15.65 -11.96 5.56
C ARG A 449 -14.55 -11.27 6.38
N GLU A 450 -13.50 -10.87 5.69
CA GLU A 450 -12.44 -10.03 6.24
C GLU A 450 -12.38 -8.70 5.47
N PRO A 451 -13.17 -7.68 5.87
CA PRO A 451 -13.39 -6.48 5.05
C PRO A 451 -12.12 -5.70 4.72
N LEU A 452 -11.11 -5.75 5.60
CA LEU A 452 -9.82 -5.11 5.36
C LEU A 452 -9.05 -5.72 4.19
N HIS A 453 -9.36 -6.96 3.81
CA HIS A 453 -8.74 -7.70 2.71
C HIS A 453 -9.61 -7.78 1.44
N LEU A 454 -10.82 -7.22 1.47
CA LEU A 454 -11.75 -7.16 0.34
C LEU A 454 -11.80 -5.76 -0.27
N SER A 455 -11.95 -5.63 -1.57
CA SER A 455 -11.96 -4.33 -2.27
C SER A 455 -13.32 -3.64 -2.18
N SER A 456 -14.41 -4.40 -2.14
CA SER A 456 -15.77 -3.85 -2.06
C SER A 456 -16.08 -3.20 -0.71
N SER A 457 -16.63 -1.99 -0.76
CA SER A 457 -17.26 -1.33 0.41
C SER A 457 -18.77 -1.11 0.25
N ALA A 458 -19.31 -1.14 -0.97
CA ALA A 458 -20.70 -0.76 -1.25
C ALA A 458 -21.71 -1.88 -0.97
N LEU A 459 -21.30 -3.13 -1.18
CA LEU A 459 -22.11 -4.33 -0.99
C LEU A 459 -22.63 -4.49 0.45
N TRP A 460 -21.85 -4.02 1.43
CA TRP A 460 -22.11 -4.28 2.85
C TRP A 460 -23.35 -3.58 3.40
N SER A 461 -23.87 -2.57 2.69
CA SER A 461 -25.15 -1.94 3.06
C SER A 461 -26.33 -2.92 3.05
N ALA A 462 -26.34 -3.89 2.13
CA ALA A 462 -27.35 -4.96 2.07
C ALA A 462 -27.23 -5.96 3.24
N PHE A 463 -26.06 -6.02 3.88
CA PHE A 463 -25.76 -6.92 4.98
C PHE A 463 -26.01 -6.30 6.36
N ASN A 464 -26.47 -5.05 6.44
CA ASN A 464 -26.83 -4.40 7.70
C ASN A 464 -27.96 -5.18 8.42
N LYS A 465 -27.94 -5.17 9.76
CA LYS A 465 -28.90 -5.92 10.59
C LYS A 465 -30.36 -5.57 10.29
N GLY A 466 -30.65 -4.31 9.95
CA GLY A 466 -32.02 -3.85 9.60
C GLY A 466 -32.34 -3.81 8.11
N ALA A 467 -31.45 -4.26 7.22
CA ALA A 467 -31.71 -4.25 5.79
C ALA A 467 -32.66 -5.39 5.39
N SER A 468 -33.65 -5.08 4.54
CA SER A 468 -34.55 -6.09 3.95
C SER A 468 -33.75 -7.14 3.16
N ILE A 469 -34.26 -8.37 3.11
CA ILE A 469 -33.72 -9.44 2.29
C ILE A 469 -33.81 -9.12 0.79
N ASP A 470 -34.79 -8.29 0.38
CA ASP A 470 -34.97 -7.86 -1.01
C ASP A 470 -33.71 -7.16 -1.55
N ARG A 471 -33.04 -6.37 -0.70
CA ARG A 471 -31.79 -5.68 -1.08
C ARG A 471 -30.64 -6.66 -1.31
N MET A 472 -30.68 -7.83 -0.69
CA MET A 472 -29.74 -8.92 -0.96
C MET A 472 -30.10 -9.61 -2.28
N ILE A 473 -31.39 -9.84 -2.56
CA ILE A 473 -31.87 -10.43 -3.82
C ILE A 473 -31.44 -9.58 -5.04
N GLU A 474 -31.51 -8.25 -4.93
CA GLU A 474 -31.09 -7.31 -5.99
C GLU A 474 -29.62 -7.47 -6.43
N ILE A 475 -28.74 -7.86 -5.50
CA ILE A 475 -27.29 -7.97 -5.74
C ILE A 475 -26.83 -9.42 -5.98
N ILE A 476 -27.71 -10.41 -5.81
CA ILE A 476 -27.35 -11.82 -5.95
C ILE A 476 -27.24 -12.23 -7.42
N CYS A 477 -26.18 -13.00 -7.69
CA CYS A 477 -26.08 -13.88 -8.84
C CYS A 477 -25.83 -15.32 -8.36
N VAL A 478 -26.44 -16.30 -9.03
CA VAL A 478 -26.23 -17.71 -8.78
C VAL A 478 -25.45 -18.31 -9.94
N PRO A 479 -24.12 -18.45 -9.83
CA PRO A 479 -23.35 -19.26 -10.76
C PRO A 479 -23.57 -20.75 -10.46
N VAL A 480 -24.08 -21.48 -11.45
CA VAL A 480 -24.34 -22.92 -11.41
C VAL A 480 -23.32 -23.59 -12.32
N LEU A 481 -22.29 -24.20 -11.73
CA LEU A 481 -21.31 -24.98 -12.47
C LEU A 481 -21.82 -26.40 -12.71
N ILE A 482 -21.74 -26.84 -13.96
CA ILE A 482 -22.05 -28.19 -14.42
C ILE A 482 -20.79 -28.72 -15.11
N ALA A 483 -20.02 -29.53 -14.39
CA ALA A 483 -18.96 -30.34 -14.98
C ALA A 483 -19.59 -31.63 -15.50
N TYR A 484 -19.34 -32.00 -16.76
CA TYR A 484 -20.05 -33.13 -17.35
C TYR A 484 -19.19 -33.97 -18.28
N ASP A 485 -19.49 -35.27 -18.34
CA ASP A 485 -18.89 -36.18 -19.32
C ASP A 485 -19.39 -35.82 -20.72
N SER A 486 -18.47 -35.27 -21.53
CA SER A 486 -18.77 -34.79 -22.87
C SER A 486 -18.59 -35.90 -23.89
N ALA A 487 -19.64 -36.18 -24.66
CA ALA A 487 -19.57 -37.14 -25.75
C ALA A 487 -18.60 -36.67 -26.84
N VAL A 488 -18.46 -35.35 -27.01
CA VAL A 488 -17.50 -34.74 -27.95
C VAL A 488 -16.06 -35.02 -27.54
N LEU A 489 -15.74 -34.90 -26.25
CA LEU A 489 -14.38 -35.20 -25.76
C LEU A 489 -14.10 -36.71 -25.73
N GLN A 490 -15.09 -37.53 -25.36
CA GLN A 490 -14.95 -39.00 -25.36
C GLN A 490 -14.71 -39.58 -26.76
N ALA A 491 -15.19 -38.90 -27.81
CA ALA A 491 -14.92 -39.29 -29.20
C ALA A 491 -13.45 -39.07 -29.62
N GLY A 492 -12.65 -38.38 -28.80
CA GLY A 492 -11.27 -38.03 -29.09
C GLY A 492 -11.11 -36.76 -29.93
N TYR A 493 -9.87 -36.38 -30.19
CA TYR A 493 -9.56 -35.14 -30.91
C TYR A 493 -10.09 -35.13 -32.35
N ALA A 494 -10.82 -34.06 -32.68
CA ALA A 494 -11.19 -33.68 -34.04
C ALA A 494 -10.91 -32.18 -34.23
N ASP A 495 -10.55 -31.73 -35.44
CA ASP A 495 -10.18 -30.32 -35.67
C ASP A 495 -11.33 -29.35 -35.36
N ASP A 496 -12.58 -29.79 -35.49
CA ASP A 496 -13.81 -29.03 -35.24
C ASP A 496 -14.42 -29.27 -33.84
N TYR A 497 -13.71 -29.96 -32.93
CA TYR A 497 -14.27 -30.39 -31.64
C TYR A 497 -14.82 -29.22 -30.80
N GLN A 498 -14.20 -28.03 -30.83
CA GLN A 498 -14.68 -26.87 -30.08
C GLN A 498 -16.05 -26.37 -30.56
N GLY A 499 -16.32 -26.40 -31.87
CA GLY A 499 -17.65 -26.07 -32.39
C GLY A 499 -18.70 -27.12 -32.03
N ARG A 500 -18.28 -28.39 -31.94
CA ARG A 500 -19.13 -29.47 -31.42
C ARG A 500 -19.43 -29.28 -29.93
N LEU A 501 -18.46 -28.84 -29.13
CA LEU A 501 -18.65 -28.48 -27.72
C LEU A 501 -19.64 -27.31 -27.57
N GLU A 502 -19.49 -26.25 -28.36
CA GLU A 502 -20.44 -25.13 -28.35
C GLU A 502 -21.88 -25.58 -28.62
N THR A 503 -22.05 -26.48 -29.60
CA THR A 503 -23.36 -27.07 -29.94
C THR A 503 -23.92 -27.94 -28.80
N GLU A 504 -23.07 -28.78 -28.20
CA GLU A 504 -23.43 -29.65 -27.07
C GLU A 504 -23.85 -28.82 -25.85
N ILE A 505 -23.07 -27.80 -25.50
CA ILE A 505 -23.34 -26.88 -24.39
C ILE A 505 -24.61 -26.09 -24.67
N SER A 506 -24.82 -25.61 -25.90
CA SER A 506 -26.05 -24.90 -26.28
C SER A 506 -27.29 -25.77 -26.09
N ARG A 507 -27.22 -27.07 -26.42
CA ARG A 507 -28.32 -28.04 -26.20
C ARG A 507 -28.61 -28.18 -24.70
N LEU A 508 -27.59 -28.46 -23.89
CA LEU A 508 -27.72 -28.66 -22.45
C LEU A 508 -28.24 -27.39 -21.75
N ALA A 509 -27.67 -26.22 -22.10
CA ALA A 509 -28.08 -24.93 -21.57
C ALA A 509 -29.54 -24.64 -21.89
N SER A 510 -29.98 -24.85 -23.15
CA SER A 510 -31.36 -24.62 -23.54
C SER A 510 -32.33 -25.50 -22.74
N ARG A 511 -32.01 -26.80 -22.59
CA ARG A 511 -32.82 -27.72 -21.77
C ARG A 511 -32.91 -27.26 -20.32
N CYS A 512 -31.78 -26.97 -19.69
CA CYS A 512 -31.75 -26.52 -18.30
C CYS A 512 -32.50 -25.20 -18.11
N LEU A 513 -32.36 -24.24 -19.02
CA LEU A 513 -33.02 -22.94 -18.90
C LEU A 513 -34.54 -23.06 -19.05
N THR A 514 -35.03 -23.94 -19.92
CA THR A 514 -36.48 -24.16 -20.10
C THR A 514 -37.16 -24.81 -18.90
N THR A 515 -36.41 -25.48 -18.03
CA THR A 515 -36.97 -26.14 -16.83
C THR A 515 -36.90 -25.27 -15.58
N LEU A 516 -36.23 -24.12 -15.62
CA LEU A 516 -36.15 -23.20 -14.48
C LEU A 516 -37.50 -22.52 -14.22
N PRO A 517 -38.02 -22.54 -12.98
CA PRO A 517 -39.33 -21.97 -12.66
C PRO A 517 -39.30 -20.43 -12.68
N GLU A 518 -40.46 -19.80 -12.87
CA GLU A 518 -40.60 -18.34 -12.88
C GLU A 518 -40.18 -17.68 -11.55
N ARG A 519 -40.33 -18.38 -10.42
CA ARG A 519 -39.99 -17.84 -9.09
C ARG A 519 -38.53 -17.39 -8.92
N ILE A 520 -37.61 -17.94 -9.70
CA ILE A 520 -36.19 -17.56 -9.68
C ILE A 520 -35.85 -16.49 -10.73
N SER A 521 -36.83 -15.90 -11.40
CA SER A 521 -36.63 -14.81 -12.39
C SER A 521 -36.07 -13.53 -11.78
N GLU A 522 -36.24 -13.36 -10.47
CA GLU A 522 -35.79 -12.17 -9.73
C GLU A 522 -34.26 -12.10 -9.64
N VAL A 523 -33.60 -13.25 -9.49
CA VAL A 523 -32.14 -13.38 -9.36
C VAL A 523 -31.45 -13.65 -10.70
N LYS A 524 -30.19 -13.21 -10.83
CA LYS A 524 -29.35 -13.53 -12.00
C LYS A 524 -28.84 -14.96 -11.89
N ILE A 525 -28.89 -15.74 -12.97
CA ILE A 525 -28.34 -17.11 -13.00
C ILE A 525 -27.36 -17.26 -14.14
N HIS A 526 -26.16 -17.73 -13.83
CA HIS A 526 -25.13 -18.06 -14.80
C HIS A 526 -24.91 -19.56 -14.82
N LEU A 527 -25.31 -20.24 -15.89
CA LEU A 527 -24.97 -21.64 -16.11
C LEU A 527 -23.56 -21.72 -16.67
N ILE A 528 -22.66 -22.40 -15.96
CA ILE A 528 -21.24 -22.53 -16.30
C ILE A 528 -20.96 -23.99 -16.61
N PHE A 529 -20.73 -24.30 -17.88
CA PHE A 529 -20.46 -25.66 -18.34
C PHE A 529 -18.95 -25.91 -18.44
N VAL A 530 -18.52 -27.05 -17.92
CA VAL A 530 -17.15 -27.56 -18.06
C VAL A 530 -17.24 -28.96 -18.67
N PRO A 531 -17.04 -29.12 -19.98
CA PRO A 531 -16.94 -30.45 -20.58
C PRO A 531 -15.69 -31.15 -20.07
N VAL A 532 -15.84 -32.42 -19.72
CA VAL A 532 -14.78 -33.31 -19.22
C VAL A 532 -14.78 -34.59 -20.07
N GLU A 533 -13.60 -35.13 -20.36
CA GLU A 533 -13.47 -36.39 -21.12
C GLU A 533 -13.96 -37.59 -20.28
N ASP A 534 -13.55 -37.66 -19.01
CA ASP A 534 -13.99 -38.64 -18.03
C ASP A 534 -13.88 -38.04 -16.62
N LEU A 535 -15.03 -37.80 -15.98
CA LEU A 535 -15.16 -37.22 -14.65
C LEU A 535 -14.56 -38.11 -13.57
N SER A 536 -14.67 -39.43 -13.70
CA SER A 536 -14.09 -40.39 -12.74
C SER A 536 -12.56 -40.27 -12.75
N VAL A 537 -11.96 -40.25 -13.94
CA VAL A 537 -10.51 -40.07 -14.11
C VAL A 537 -10.05 -38.72 -13.59
N LEU A 538 -10.77 -37.63 -13.90
CA LEU A 538 -10.42 -36.30 -13.40
C LEU A 538 -10.51 -36.23 -11.87
N THR A 539 -11.56 -36.80 -11.28
CA THR A 539 -11.77 -36.84 -9.84
C THR A 539 -10.64 -37.62 -9.15
N SER A 540 -10.32 -38.83 -9.61
CA SER A 540 -9.24 -39.62 -9.01
C SER A 540 -7.87 -38.95 -9.14
N ARG A 541 -7.60 -38.24 -10.26
CA ARG A 541 -6.37 -37.46 -10.42
C ARG A 541 -6.32 -36.31 -9.43
N PHE A 542 -7.41 -35.56 -9.31
CA PHE A 542 -7.50 -34.45 -8.38
C PHE A 542 -7.36 -34.90 -6.92
N GLU A 543 -8.05 -35.96 -6.50
CA GLU A 543 -7.95 -36.57 -5.17
C GLU A 543 -6.51 -36.97 -4.81
N ARG A 544 -5.78 -37.53 -5.77
CA ARG A 544 -4.36 -37.86 -5.58
C ARG A 544 -3.51 -36.62 -5.32
N GLU A 545 -3.72 -35.55 -6.08
CA GLU A 545 -2.95 -34.30 -5.94
C GLU A 545 -3.25 -33.60 -4.60
N VAL A 546 -4.47 -33.70 -4.08
CA VAL A 546 -4.83 -33.13 -2.75
C VAL A 546 -4.62 -34.10 -1.58
N GLY A 547 -4.27 -35.36 -1.85
CA GLY A 547 -4.07 -36.40 -0.83
C GLY A 547 -5.36 -36.81 -0.12
N LEU A 548 -6.44 -37.01 -0.88
CA LEU A 548 -7.71 -37.60 -0.45
C LEU A 548 -7.89 -39.06 -0.90
N SER A 549 -6.96 -39.58 -1.71
CA SER A 549 -6.96 -40.95 -2.25
C SER A 549 -6.54 -42.02 -1.25
#